data_AF-A0A450TLR4-F1
#
_entry.id   AF-A0A450TLR4-F1
#
_cell.length_a   1.000
_cell.length_b   1.000
_cell.length_c   1.000
_cell.angle_alpha   90.00
_cell.angle_beta   90.00
_cell.angle_gamma   90.00
#
_symmetry.space_group_name_H-M   'P 1'
#
loop_
_entity.id
_entity.type
_entity.pdbx_description
1 polymer ?
#
loop_
_entity_poly.entity_id
_entity_poly.type
_entity_poly.pdbx_seq_one_letter_code
_entity_poly.pdbx_strand_id
1 'polypeptide(L)'
;MKFNDNRPLPILLGIFLLLWAGSPWAGMVENRSPGDGPGAAPIYFYASQSGKKTLDKGSDGGNPFAGALIELLDRPDLGFGEFSTGLMELTAQKSKGFQQPDVSAASIRDVLRLCALQLAPKPAAQRRVALVLVFSDYSGANLPPLPGARGDMKRIADALQRAGFDEVRKLIDPNHGKLESAMREFTELSQQSDLAVLYATGHGIEVEGNIYLIPGHHPFLKKSTMLEKRTVPLTRLGNAPRASHANIIFYGGSRETPFSDD
;
A
#
# COMPACT_ATOMS: atom_id res chain seq x y z
N MET A 1 34.16 -29.64 12.10
CA MET A 1 33.90 -28.93 10.83
C MET A 1 33.30 -27.58 11.19
N LYS A 2 34.02 -26.48 10.94
CA LYS A 2 33.55 -25.13 11.26
C LYS A 2 32.44 -24.74 10.28
N PHE A 3 31.25 -24.45 10.77
CA PHE A 3 30.25 -23.71 10.00
C PHE A 3 30.74 -22.26 9.92
N ASN A 4 31.14 -21.85 8.72
CA ASN A 4 31.46 -20.47 8.43
C ASN A 4 30.13 -19.78 8.06
N ASP A 5 29.52 -19.11 9.03
CA ASP A 5 28.43 -18.18 8.78
C ASP A 5 28.98 -16.94 8.09
N ASN A 6 28.74 -16.85 6.78
CA ASN A 6 28.98 -15.65 6.01
C ASN A 6 27.80 -15.48 5.04
N ARG A 7 26.70 -14.86 5.51
CA ARG A 7 25.63 -14.37 4.65
C ARG A 7 25.56 -12.83 4.66
N PRO A 8 26.31 -12.12 3.81
CA PRO A 8 26.00 -10.75 3.46
C PRO A 8 25.36 -10.74 2.05
N LEU A 9 24.04 -10.98 1.96
CA LEU A 9 23.31 -10.86 0.68
C LEU A 9 21.86 -10.32 0.72
N PRO A 10 21.12 -10.18 1.85
CA PRO A 10 19.72 -9.72 1.76
C PRO A 10 19.60 -8.19 1.54
N ILE A 11 20.55 -7.40 2.04
CA ILE A 11 20.49 -5.92 1.98
C ILE A 11 20.66 -5.41 0.55
N LEU A 12 21.62 -5.95 -0.20
CA LEU A 12 21.88 -5.53 -1.59
C LEU A 12 20.70 -5.82 -2.54
N LEU A 13 19.98 -6.93 -2.33
CA LEU A 13 18.84 -7.30 -3.18
C LEU A 13 17.60 -6.43 -2.91
N GLY A 14 17.32 -6.10 -1.63
CA GLY A 14 16.25 -5.17 -1.26
C GLY A 14 16.51 -3.75 -1.77
N ILE A 15 17.77 -3.29 -1.71
CA ILE A 15 18.19 -2.02 -2.31
C ILE A 15 17.96 -2.03 -3.83
N PHE A 16 18.30 -3.12 -4.50
CA PHE A 16 18.15 -3.24 -5.95
C PHE A 16 16.68 -3.19 -6.39
N LEU A 17 15.76 -3.86 -5.69
CA LEU A 17 14.32 -3.86 -6.02
C LEU A 17 13.67 -2.47 -5.85
N LEU A 18 14.05 -1.71 -4.83
CA LEU A 18 13.49 -0.37 -4.58
C LEU A 18 14.06 0.69 -5.55
N LEU A 19 15.29 0.49 -6.03
CA LEU A 19 15.95 1.38 -7.00
C LEU A 19 15.65 1.02 -8.46
N TRP A 20 15.28 -0.23 -8.72
CA TRP A 20 15.08 -0.79 -10.06
C TRP A 20 13.66 -1.35 -10.21
N ALA A 21 12.65 -0.60 -9.76
CA ALA A 21 11.27 -0.85 -10.16
C ALA A 21 11.13 -0.47 -11.64
N GLY A 22 11.06 -1.48 -12.52
CA GLY A 22 11.02 -1.29 -13.97
C GLY A 22 9.71 -0.68 -14.45
N SER A 23 9.77 0.58 -14.93
CA SER A 23 8.86 1.15 -15.94
C SER A 23 9.48 2.43 -16.53
N PRO A 24 9.35 2.69 -17.86
CA PRO A 24 9.94 3.85 -18.54
C PRO A 24 9.33 5.22 -18.16
N TRP A 25 8.43 5.27 -17.18
CA TRP A 25 7.77 6.48 -16.67
C TRP A 25 8.28 6.95 -15.31
N ALA A 26 9.56 6.72 -15.00
CA ALA A 26 10.23 7.20 -13.78
C ALA A 26 10.27 8.75 -13.62
N GLY A 27 9.55 9.52 -14.44
CA GLY A 27 9.61 10.98 -14.53
C GLY A 27 8.46 11.76 -13.91
N MET A 28 7.49 11.17 -13.20
CA MET A 28 6.34 11.93 -12.66
C MET A 28 5.94 11.58 -11.21
N VAL A 29 6.89 11.59 -10.28
CA VAL A 29 6.58 11.79 -8.84
C VAL A 29 7.55 12.82 -8.22
N GLU A 30 7.84 13.89 -8.96
CA GLU A 30 8.63 15.01 -8.44
C GLU A 30 7.86 16.31 -8.63
N ASN A 31 6.79 16.48 -7.85
CA ASN A 31 6.15 17.78 -7.73
C ASN A 31 5.73 18.03 -6.28
N ARG A 32 6.73 18.17 -5.39
CA ARG A 32 6.50 18.83 -4.11
C ARG A 32 6.34 20.33 -4.37
N SER A 33 5.19 20.88 -4.02
CA SER A 33 5.06 22.32 -3.87
C SER A 33 5.86 22.79 -2.65
N PRO A 34 6.34 24.05 -2.60
CA PRO A 34 7.27 24.56 -1.58
C PRO A 34 6.74 24.63 -0.12
N GLY A 35 5.59 24.00 0.18
CA GLY A 35 4.92 24.02 1.48
C GLY A 35 4.83 22.66 2.18
N ASP A 36 5.44 21.60 1.65
CA ASP A 36 5.45 20.29 2.32
C ASP A 36 6.35 20.32 3.56
N GLY A 37 5.72 20.30 4.74
CA GLY A 37 6.40 20.19 6.04
C GLY A 37 7.29 18.94 6.19
N PRO A 38 7.96 18.76 7.33
CA PRO A 38 9.15 17.90 7.51
C PRO A 38 8.96 16.37 7.41
N GLY A 39 7.85 15.85 6.87
CA GLY A 39 7.57 14.41 6.76
C GLY A 39 8.35 13.70 5.64
N ALA A 40 8.74 12.45 5.87
CA ALA A 40 9.31 11.56 4.86
C ALA A 40 8.30 11.32 3.72
N ALA A 41 8.76 11.26 2.45
CA ALA A 41 7.89 10.92 1.33
C ALA A 41 7.34 9.48 1.49
N PRO A 42 6.08 9.23 1.09
CA PRO A 42 5.51 7.89 1.17
C PRO A 42 6.15 6.95 0.14
N ILE A 43 6.41 5.71 0.55
CA ILE A 43 6.71 4.61 -0.37
C ILE A 43 5.43 3.82 -0.63
N TYR A 44 5.14 3.56 -1.89
CA TYR A 44 3.97 2.81 -2.31
C TYR A 44 4.35 1.40 -2.71
N PHE A 45 3.61 0.43 -2.20
CA PHE A 45 3.58 -0.95 -2.67
C PHE A 45 2.24 -1.19 -3.34
N TYR A 46 2.25 -1.64 -4.59
CA TYR A 46 1.08 -1.91 -5.40
C TYR A 46 0.91 -3.42 -5.55
N ALA A 47 -0.31 -3.93 -5.35
CA ALA A 47 -0.63 -5.35 -5.50
C ALA A 47 -0.49 -5.87 -6.94
N SER A 48 -0.45 -4.97 -7.92
CA SER A 48 -0.27 -5.29 -9.33
C SER A 48 0.61 -4.26 -10.04
N GLN A 49 1.17 -4.66 -11.17
CA GLN A 49 1.75 -3.75 -12.16
C GLN A 49 0.70 -2.79 -12.75
N SER A 50 1.19 -1.72 -13.39
CA SER A 50 0.37 -0.79 -14.18
C SER A 50 -0.44 -1.55 -15.24
N GLY A 51 -1.71 -1.18 -15.39
CA GLY A 51 -2.64 -1.78 -16.36
C GLY A 51 -3.15 -3.18 -15.98
N LYS A 52 -2.81 -3.73 -14.80
CA LYS A 52 -3.16 -5.10 -14.41
C LYS A 52 -4.28 -5.17 -13.34
N LYS A 53 -4.94 -6.33 -13.32
CA LYS A 53 -5.98 -6.70 -12.34
C LYS A 53 -5.39 -7.28 -11.07
N THR A 54 -6.15 -7.16 -9.98
CA THR A 54 -5.95 -7.93 -8.75
C THR A 54 -7.06 -8.97 -8.56
N LEU A 55 -6.79 -10.00 -7.77
CA LEU A 55 -7.73 -11.01 -7.33
C LEU A 55 -8.36 -10.59 -6.00
N ASP A 56 -9.66 -10.86 -5.86
CA ASP A 56 -10.39 -10.77 -4.59
C ASP A 56 -10.65 -12.16 -3.97
N LYS A 57 -10.28 -13.23 -4.69
CA LYS A 57 -10.50 -14.63 -4.30
C LYS A 57 -9.23 -15.45 -4.48
N GLY A 58 -8.18 -15.08 -3.76
CA GLY A 58 -6.93 -15.82 -3.66
C GLY A 58 -7.07 -17.08 -2.80
N SER A 59 -5.96 -17.79 -2.58
CA SER A 59 -5.90 -19.04 -1.79
C SER A 59 -6.53 -18.91 -0.41
N ASP A 60 -6.40 -17.72 0.20
CA ASP A 60 -6.80 -17.45 1.58
C ASP A 60 -8.20 -16.79 1.65
N GLY A 61 -8.95 -16.80 0.53
CA GLY A 61 -10.31 -16.25 0.43
C GLY A 61 -10.39 -14.73 0.27
N GLY A 62 -9.25 -14.05 0.09
CA GLY A 62 -9.14 -12.60 -0.13
C GLY A 62 -8.06 -12.25 -1.15
N ASN A 63 -7.52 -11.04 -1.11
CA ASN A 63 -6.48 -10.61 -2.03
C ASN A 63 -5.13 -11.31 -1.71
N PRO A 64 -4.43 -11.94 -2.68
CA PRO A 64 -3.13 -12.56 -2.46
C PRO A 64 -2.07 -11.63 -1.86
N PHE A 65 -2.12 -10.34 -2.22
CA PHE A 65 -1.22 -9.31 -1.68
C PHE A 65 -1.52 -9.02 -0.20
N ALA A 66 -2.81 -8.99 0.18
CA ALA A 66 -3.20 -8.87 1.58
C ALA A 66 -2.74 -10.10 2.38
N GLY A 67 -2.93 -11.31 1.82
CA GLY A 67 -2.46 -12.55 2.44
C GLY A 67 -0.94 -12.58 2.65
N ALA A 68 -0.17 -12.14 1.66
CA ALA A 68 1.29 -12.01 1.77
C ALA A 68 1.70 -11.00 2.85
N LEU A 69 1.06 -9.82 2.88
CA LEU A 69 1.29 -8.80 3.90
C LEU A 69 1.04 -9.35 5.31
N ILE A 70 -0.10 -10.03 5.53
CA ILE A 70 -0.45 -10.64 6.82
C ILE A 70 0.61 -11.65 7.25
N GLU A 71 1.00 -12.54 6.35
CA GLU A 71 1.98 -13.60 6.64
C GLU A 71 3.36 -13.04 6.99
N LEU A 72 3.78 -11.96 6.33
CA LEU A 72 5.07 -11.31 6.62
C LEU A 72 5.04 -10.56 7.95
N LEU A 73 3.94 -9.87 8.27
CA LEU A 73 3.81 -9.13 9.52
C LEU A 73 3.88 -10.02 10.77
N ASP A 74 3.57 -11.32 10.62
CA ASP A 74 3.68 -12.31 11.69
C ASP A 74 5.11 -12.92 11.83
N ARG A 75 6.05 -12.56 10.95
CA ARG A 75 7.44 -13.07 11.03
C ARG A 75 8.25 -12.35 12.12
N PRO A 76 9.00 -13.09 12.96
CA PRO A 76 9.95 -12.48 13.89
C PRO A 76 11.16 -11.90 13.16
N ASP A 77 11.84 -10.96 13.80
CA ASP A 77 13.15 -10.43 13.37
C ASP A 77 13.21 -9.85 11.93
N LEU A 78 12.06 -9.37 11.43
CA LEU A 78 11.92 -8.91 10.06
C LEU A 78 12.47 -7.49 9.86
N GLY A 79 13.45 -7.36 8.97
CA GLY A 79 13.90 -6.07 8.43
C GLY A 79 13.09 -5.65 7.19
N PHE A 80 13.04 -4.35 6.87
CA PHE A 80 12.25 -3.86 5.74
C PHE A 80 12.69 -4.42 4.38
N GLY A 81 14.00 -4.63 4.17
CA GLY A 81 14.51 -5.19 2.90
C GLY A 81 13.99 -6.61 2.66
N GLU A 82 13.99 -7.45 3.69
CA GLU A 82 13.44 -8.81 3.63
C GLU A 82 11.91 -8.78 3.48
N PHE A 83 11.24 -7.88 4.19
CA PHE A 83 9.80 -7.66 4.03
C PHE A 83 9.43 -7.31 2.59
N SER A 84 10.14 -6.35 1.98
CA SER A 84 9.87 -5.90 0.62
C SER A 84 9.98 -7.04 -0.39
N THR A 85 11.10 -7.78 -0.36
CA THR A 85 11.32 -8.93 -1.23
C THR A 85 10.29 -10.03 -0.99
N GLY A 86 10.06 -10.38 0.28
CA GLY A 86 9.08 -11.39 0.67
C GLY A 86 7.67 -11.04 0.23
N LEU A 87 7.30 -9.76 0.23
CA LEU A 87 5.97 -9.31 -0.20
C LEU A 87 5.77 -9.55 -1.69
N MET A 88 6.79 -9.29 -2.51
CA MET A 88 6.75 -9.56 -3.95
C MET A 88 6.61 -11.07 -4.20
N GLU A 89 7.49 -11.87 -3.60
CA GLU A 89 7.57 -13.32 -3.79
C GLU A 89 6.32 -14.05 -3.33
N LEU A 90 5.87 -13.78 -2.10
CA LEU A 90 4.68 -14.43 -1.54
C LEU A 90 3.41 -14.03 -2.27
N THR A 91 3.30 -12.79 -2.76
CA THR A 91 2.12 -12.39 -3.54
C THR A 91 2.09 -13.13 -4.87
N ALA A 92 3.23 -13.23 -5.57
CA ALA A 92 3.33 -14.01 -6.79
C ALA A 92 3.01 -15.50 -6.52
N GLN A 93 3.50 -16.06 -5.42
CA GLN A 93 3.20 -17.44 -5.02
C GLN A 93 1.71 -17.66 -4.73
N LYS A 94 1.11 -16.83 -3.86
CA LYS A 94 -0.31 -16.93 -3.45
C LYS A 94 -1.28 -16.67 -4.60
N SER A 95 -0.85 -15.89 -5.60
CA SER A 95 -1.61 -15.63 -6.82
C SER A 95 -1.30 -16.59 -7.97
N LYS A 96 -0.42 -17.58 -7.78
CA LYS A 96 0.07 -18.49 -8.83
C LYS A 96 0.62 -17.74 -10.05
N GLY A 97 1.32 -16.64 -9.80
CA GLY A 97 1.92 -15.77 -10.81
C GLY A 97 0.95 -14.75 -11.43
N PHE A 98 -0.32 -14.72 -11.02
CA PHE A 98 -1.30 -13.77 -11.58
C PHE A 98 -1.01 -12.32 -11.15
N GLN A 99 -0.62 -12.10 -9.90
CA GLN A 99 -0.24 -10.80 -9.38
C GLN A 99 1.27 -10.70 -9.26
N GLN A 100 1.84 -9.72 -9.95
CA GLN A 100 3.21 -9.27 -9.76
C GLN A 100 3.12 -7.89 -9.10
N PRO A 101 3.42 -7.79 -7.79
CA PRO A 101 3.39 -6.50 -7.13
C PRO A 101 4.52 -5.60 -7.63
N ASP A 102 4.35 -4.31 -7.40
CA ASP A 102 5.27 -3.26 -7.82
C ASP A 102 5.51 -2.30 -6.66
N VAL A 103 6.63 -1.56 -6.67
CA VAL A 103 6.98 -0.59 -5.63
C VAL A 103 7.35 0.72 -6.28
N SER A 104 6.89 1.85 -5.74
CA SER A 104 7.25 3.16 -6.27
C SER A 104 8.77 3.38 -6.23
N ALA A 105 9.31 4.00 -7.27
CA ALA A 105 10.70 4.45 -7.28
C ALA A 105 10.98 5.31 -6.03
N ALA A 106 12.04 4.94 -5.30
CA ALA A 106 12.52 5.67 -4.13
C ALA A 106 13.94 6.19 -4.37
N SER A 107 14.28 7.33 -3.76
CA SER A 107 15.66 7.82 -3.81
C SER A 107 16.60 6.85 -3.09
N ILE A 108 17.88 6.79 -3.48
CA ILE A 108 18.90 5.98 -2.77
C ILE A 108 18.90 6.28 -1.26
N ARG A 109 18.68 7.54 -0.90
CA ARG A 109 18.60 7.96 0.50
C ARG A 109 17.42 7.30 1.22
N ASP A 110 16.25 7.29 0.60
CA ASP A 110 15.06 6.69 1.21
C ASP A 110 15.17 5.17 1.26
N VAL A 111 15.73 4.55 0.22
CA VAL A 111 16.03 3.12 0.22
C VAL A 111 16.97 2.73 1.36
N LEU A 112 18.08 3.45 1.54
CA LEU A 112 19.02 3.17 2.63
C LEU A 112 18.38 3.37 4.02
N ARG A 113 17.55 4.40 4.17
CA ARG A 113 16.79 4.64 5.41
C ARG A 113 15.82 3.51 5.71
N LEU A 114 15.09 3.05 4.71
CA LEU A 114 14.13 1.95 4.85
C LEU A 114 14.83 0.64 5.13
N CYS A 115 15.92 0.31 4.43
CA CYS A 115 16.67 -0.92 4.69
C CYS A 115 17.23 -0.98 6.13
N ALA A 116 17.47 0.16 6.77
CA ALA A 116 17.87 0.25 8.17
C ALA A 116 16.68 0.12 9.16
N LEU A 117 15.44 0.12 8.68
CA LEU A 117 14.24 -0.02 9.52
C LEU A 117 14.03 -1.49 9.93
N GLN A 118 14.09 -1.73 11.24
CA GLN A 118 13.63 -2.98 11.83
C GLN A 118 12.11 -2.97 12.02
N LEU A 119 11.40 -3.88 11.37
CA LEU A 119 9.94 -4.01 11.50
C LEU A 119 9.57 -4.85 12.72
N ALA A 120 10.24 -5.98 12.96
CA ALA A 120 10.03 -6.80 14.14
C ALA A 120 11.39 -7.21 14.74
N PRO A 121 11.61 -7.22 16.06
CA PRO A 121 10.73 -6.65 17.08
C PRO A 121 10.66 -5.12 16.95
N LYS A 122 9.58 -4.55 17.48
CA LYS A 122 9.41 -3.10 17.54
C LYS A 122 10.38 -2.49 18.58
N PRO A 123 11.18 -1.47 18.22
CA PRO A 123 11.93 -0.68 19.19
C PRO A 123 10.98 0.01 20.19
N ALA A 124 11.27 -0.10 21.49
CA ALA A 124 10.36 0.31 22.56
C ALA A 124 9.94 1.80 22.52
N ALA A 125 10.78 2.68 21.99
CA ALA A 125 10.51 4.12 21.91
C ALA A 125 9.75 4.53 20.63
N GLN A 126 9.52 3.61 19.67
CA GLN A 126 8.82 3.95 18.43
C GLN A 126 7.31 3.96 18.62
N ARG A 127 6.62 4.97 18.09
CA ARG A 127 5.17 4.96 17.90
C ARG A 127 4.83 4.60 16.45
N ARG A 128 3.93 3.65 16.26
CA ARG A 128 3.53 3.12 14.95
C ARG A 128 2.03 3.16 14.81
N VAL A 129 1.52 3.75 13.75
CA VAL A 129 0.08 3.92 13.52
C VAL A 129 -0.32 3.46 12.14
N ALA A 130 -1.55 2.96 12.00
CA ALA A 130 -2.05 2.49 10.73
C ALA A 130 -3.51 2.86 10.44
N LEU A 131 -3.82 3.01 9.16
CA LEU A 131 -5.17 3.12 8.63
C LEU A 131 -5.41 2.01 7.60
N VAL A 132 -6.45 1.21 7.81
CA VAL A 132 -6.92 0.18 6.87
C VAL A 132 -8.21 0.68 6.22
N LEU A 133 -8.12 1.11 4.97
CA LEU A 133 -9.20 1.64 4.15
C LEU A 133 -9.67 0.60 3.13
N VAL A 134 -10.95 0.24 3.16
CA VAL A 134 -11.53 -0.76 2.25
C VAL A 134 -12.78 -0.23 1.58
N PHE A 135 -12.82 -0.33 0.25
CA PHE A 135 -14.04 -0.24 -0.54
C PHE A 135 -14.40 -1.63 -1.05
N SER A 136 -15.57 -2.13 -0.67
CA SER A 136 -16.03 -3.51 -0.87
C SER A 136 -17.46 -3.61 -1.39
N ASP A 137 -18.35 -2.73 -0.93
CA ASP A 137 -19.72 -2.65 -1.43
C ASP A 137 -19.77 -1.72 -2.64
N TYR A 138 -20.21 -2.24 -3.77
CA TYR A 138 -20.32 -1.52 -5.03
C TYR A 138 -21.74 -1.54 -5.60
N SER A 139 -22.73 -1.86 -4.78
CA SER A 139 -24.16 -1.88 -5.16
C SER A 139 -24.62 -0.56 -5.78
N GLY A 140 -24.10 0.59 -5.31
CA GLY A 140 -24.38 1.91 -5.84
C GLY A 140 -23.55 2.32 -7.07
N ALA A 141 -22.49 1.57 -7.40
CA ALA A 141 -21.50 1.94 -8.41
C ALA A 141 -21.62 1.16 -9.72
N ASN A 142 -22.50 0.15 -9.78
CA ASN A 142 -22.60 -0.80 -10.89
C ASN A 142 -21.29 -1.55 -11.17
N LEU A 143 -20.56 -1.92 -10.11
CA LEU A 143 -19.37 -2.75 -10.16
C LEU A 143 -19.56 -4.00 -9.30
N PRO A 144 -18.86 -5.12 -9.60
CA PRO A 144 -18.92 -6.31 -8.75
C PRO A 144 -18.45 -6.01 -7.31
N PRO A 145 -19.09 -6.56 -6.27
CA PRO A 145 -18.61 -6.41 -4.90
C PRO A 145 -17.27 -7.13 -4.69
N LEU A 146 -16.52 -6.70 -3.67
CA LEU A 146 -15.23 -7.27 -3.26
C LEU A 146 -15.33 -7.88 -1.84
N PRO A 147 -16.02 -9.03 -1.68
CA PRO A 147 -16.17 -9.67 -0.37
C PRO A 147 -14.85 -10.11 0.26
N GLY A 148 -13.84 -10.46 -0.55
CA GLY A 148 -12.50 -10.81 -0.08
C GLY A 148 -11.82 -9.64 0.63
N ALA A 149 -11.83 -8.46 0.00
CA ALA A 149 -11.31 -7.22 0.56
C ALA A 149 -11.98 -6.86 1.90
N ARG A 150 -13.30 -7.04 2.02
CA ARG A 150 -14.01 -6.90 3.30
C ARG A 150 -13.50 -7.88 4.35
N GLY A 151 -13.26 -9.12 3.96
CA GLY A 151 -12.69 -10.16 4.84
C GLY A 151 -11.23 -9.92 5.22
N ASP A 152 -10.44 -9.30 4.35
CA ASP A 152 -9.03 -8.92 4.60
C ASP A 152 -8.91 -7.82 5.65
N MET A 153 -9.87 -6.88 5.74
CA MET A 153 -9.80 -5.72 6.62
C MET A 153 -9.44 -6.08 8.07
N LYS A 154 -10.16 -7.06 8.65
CA LYS A 154 -9.91 -7.49 10.03
C LYS A 154 -8.55 -8.19 10.13
N ARG A 155 -8.22 -9.06 9.19
CA ARG A 155 -6.98 -9.85 9.21
C ARG A 155 -5.74 -8.96 9.14
N ILE A 156 -5.74 -7.97 8.25
CA ILE A 156 -4.67 -6.97 8.14
C ILE A 156 -4.56 -6.16 9.42
N ALA A 157 -5.68 -5.67 9.95
CA ALA A 157 -5.66 -4.86 11.18
C ALA A 157 -5.09 -5.65 12.37
N ASP A 158 -5.51 -6.90 12.54
CA ASP A 158 -5.01 -7.76 13.60
C ASP A 158 -3.51 -8.08 13.41
N ALA A 159 -3.06 -8.31 12.17
CA ALA A 159 -1.64 -8.54 11.86
C ALA A 159 -0.77 -7.31 12.15
N LEU A 160 -1.24 -6.11 11.79
CA LEU A 160 -0.56 -4.85 12.14
C LEU A 160 -0.47 -4.67 13.65
N GLN A 161 -1.54 -4.95 14.40
CA GLN A 161 -1.51 -4.89 15.86
C GLN A 161 -0.47 -5.86 16.45
N ARG A 162 -0.43 -7.12 15.97
CA ARG A 162 0.59 -8.10 16.39
C ARG A 162 2.02 -7.66 16.03
N ALA A 163 2.20 -6.98 14.90
CA ALA A 163 3.47 -6.38 14.49
C ALA A 163 3.86 -5.10 15.27
N GLY A 164 3.08 -4.74 16.31
CA GLY A 164 3.41 -3.65 17.23
C GLY A 164 2.89 -2.27 16.80
N PHE A 165 1.90 -2.19 15.92
CA PHE A 165 1.20 -0.92 15.68
C PHE A 165 0.34 -0.56 16.89
N ASP A 166 0.59 0.61 17.47
CA ASP A 166 -0.07 1.10 18.69
C ASP A 166 -1.53 1.44 18.45
N GLU A 167 -1.83 1.97 17.27
CA GLU A 167 -3.18 2.35 16.88
C GLU A 167 -3.43 1.95 15.44
N VAL A 168 -4.47 1.13 15.23
CA VAL A 168 -4.89 0.66 13.91
C VAL A 168 -6.34 1.04 13.68
N ARG A 169 -6.56 2.07 12.86
CA ARG A 169 -7.89 2.52 12.45
C ARG A 169 -8.36 1.73 11.25
N LYS A 170 -9.67 1.46 11.21
CA LYS A 170 -10.33 0.77 10.10
C LYS A 170 -11.43 1.65 9.54
N LEU A 171 -11.51 1.74 8.22
CA LEU A 171 -12.57 2.45 7.52
C LEU A 171 -13.07 1.59 6.37
N ILE A 172 -14.36 1.27 6.37
CA ILE A 172 -14.99 0.44 5.34
C ILE A 172 -16.13 1.21 4.65
N ASP A 173 -16.16 1.12 3.33
CA ASP A 173 -17.18 1.71 2.45
C ASP A 173 -17.54 3.17 2.83
N PRO A 174 -16.55 4.06 3.11
CA PRO A 174 -16.87 5.42 3.53
C PRO A 174 -17.51 6.22 2.39
N ASN A 175 -18.43 7.11 2.75
CA ASN A 175 -18.79 8.23 1.89
C ASN A 175 -17.70 9.30 1.92
N HIS A 176 -17.81 10.31 1.05
CA HIS A 176 -16.82 11.39 0.95
C HIS A 176 -16.51 12.05 2.29
N GLY A 177 -17.53 12.50 3.03
CA GLY A 177 -17.32 13.21 4.30
C GLY A 177 -16.62 12.37 5.37
N LYS A 178 -16.96 11.08 5.49
CA LYS A 178 -16.29 10.15 6.40
C LYS A 178 -14.84 9.89 6.00
N LEU A 179 -14.57 9.75 4.70
CA LEU A 179 -13.21 9.61 4.20
C LEU A 179 -12.39 10.84 4.57
N GLU A 180 -12.89 12.04 4.28
CA GLU A 180 -12.18 13.28 4.61
C GLU A 180 -11.88 13.43 6.10
N SER A 181 -12.84 13.09 6.96
CA SER A 181 -12.60 13.12 8.41
C SER A 181 -11.50 12.15 8.81
N ALA A 182 -11.61 10.90 8.39
CA ALA A 182 -10.64 9.88 8.74
C ALA A 182 -9.24 10.20 8.21
N MET A 183 -9.13 10.78 7.01
CA MET A 183 -7.83 11.20 6.46
C MET A 183 -7.20 12.32 7.29
N ARG A 184 -7.96 13.35 7.68
CA ARG A 184 -7.44 14.43 8.54
C ARG A 184 -7.00 13.91 9.90
N GLU A 185 -7.83 13.10 10.55
CA GLU A 185 -7.50 12.55 11.85
C GLU A 185 -6.29 11.60 11.78
N PHE A 186 -6.14 10.85 10.69
CA PHE A 186 -4.96 10.01 10.46
C PHE A 186 -3.70 10.85 10.22
N THR A 187 -3.80 11.98 9.52
CA THR A 187 -2.70 12.94 9.38
C THR A 187 -2.23 13.41 10.76
N GLU A 188 -3.14 13.89 11.61
CA GLU A 188 -2.82 14.36 12.97
C GLU A 188 -2.17 13.26 13.82
N LEU A 189 -2.71 12.04 13.76
CA LEU A 189 -2.15 10.88 14.46
C LEU A 189 -0.74 10.54 13.97
N SER A 190 -0.52 10.55 12.66
CA SER A 190 0.76 10.19 12.05
C SER A 190 1.86 11.21 12.33
N GLN A 191 1.54 12.50 12.45
CA GLN A 191 2.51 13.54 12.80
C GLN A 191 3.18 13.32 14.17
N GLN A 192 2.52 12.58 15.06
CA GLN A 192 3.03 12.22 16.39
C GLN A 192 3.68 10.83 16.42
N SER A 193 3.95 10.23 15.26
CA SER A 193 4.38 8.84 15.11
C SER A 193 5.67 8.73 14.30
N ASP A 194 6.39 7.63 14.51
CA ASP A 194 7.62 7.32 13.78
C ASP A 194 7.34 6.61 12.47
N LEU A 195 6.39 5.68 12.48
CA LEU A 195 5.96 4.92 11.31
C LEU A 195 4.45 5.07 11.12
N ALA A 196 4.03 5.42 9.91
CA ALA A 196 2.63 5.38 9.52
C ALA A 196 2.42 4.45 8.31
N VAL A 197 1.44 3.56 8.43
CA VAL A 197 1.01 2.67 7.36
C VAL A 197 -0.41 3.00 6.92
N LEU A 198 -0.64 3.12 5.61
CA LEU A 198 -1.98 3.16 5.06
C LEU A 198 -2.16 1.99 4.11
N TYR A 199 -3.05 1.07 4.45
CA TYR A 199 -3.53 0.04 3.54
C TYR A 199 -4.81 0.52 2.88
N ALA A 200 -4.88 0.55 1.56
CA ALA A 200 -6.07 0.90 0.80
C ALA A 200 -6.38 -0.15 -0.25
N THR A 201 -7.62 -0.60 -0.34
CA THR A 201 -8.06 -1.54 -1.37
C THR A 201 -9.48 -1.25 -1.85
N GLY A 202 -9.77 -1.68 -3.07
CA GLY A 202 -11.04 -1.48 -3.77
C GLY A 202 -10.86 -1.66 -5.26
N HIS A 203 -11.94 -1.43 -6.01
CA HIS A 203 -11.81 -1.18 -7.45
C HIS A 203 -11.02 0.09 -7.66
N GLY A 204 -10.04 0.02 -8.54
CA GLY A 204 -9.33 1.18 -9.00
C GLY A 204 -8.87 1.05 -10.43
N ILE A 205 -8.51 2.19 -10.96
CA ILE A 205 -8.17 2.40 -12.35
C ILE A 205 -6.89 3.22 -12.44
N GLU A 206 -6.18 3.06 -13.54
CA GLU A 206 -5.01 3.88 -13.86
C GLU A 206 -5.28 4.69 -15.14
N VAL A 207 -5.05 6.00 -15.07
CA VAL A 207 -5.21 6.92 -16.19
C VAL A 207 -3.99 7.82 -16.22
N GLU A 208 -3.24 7.78 -17.32
CA GLU A 208 -2.01 8.58 -17.49
C GLU A 208 -1.03 8.42 -16.31
N GLY A 209 -0.88 7.18 -15.83
CA GLY A 209 -0.01 6.86 -14.69
C GLY A 209 -0.58 7.19 -13.30
N ASN A 210 -1.75 7.85 -13.24
CA ASN A 210 -2.40 8.19 -11.97
C ASN A 210 -3.41 7.12 -11.56
N ILE A 211 -3.30 6.64 -10.33
CA ILE A 211 -4.20 5.63 -9.77
C ILE A 211 -5.37 6.30 -9.04
N TYR A 212 -6.58 5.86 -9.35
CA TYR A 212 -7.81 6.34 -8.73
C TYR A 212 -8.62 5.18 -8.16
N LEU A 213 -8.97 5.26 -6.88
CA LEU A 213 -9.91 4.35 -6.24
C LEU A 213 -11.33 4.79 -6.55
N ILE A 214 -12.19 3.83 -6.89
CA ILE A 214 -13.61 4.04 -7.15
C ILE A 214 -14.38 3.80 -5.85
N PRO A 215 -15.08 4.81 -5.30
CA PRO A 215 -15.98 4.63 -4.19
C PRO A 215 -17.25 3.87 -4.60
N GLY A 216 -17.83 3.12 -3.67
CA GLY A 216 -18.99 2.25 -3.94
C GLY A 216 -20.36 2.92 -4.02
N HIS A 217 -20.45 4.20 -3.66
CA HIS A 217 -21.73 4.86 -3.36
C HIS A 217 -22.37 5.62 -4.54
N HIS A 218 -21.67 5.75 -5.68
CA HIS A 218 -22.20 6.40 -6.88
C HIS A 218 -21.79 5.66 -8.15
N PRO A 219 -22.65 5.67 -9.22
CA PRO A 219 -22.34 5.02 -10.48
C PRO A 219 -20.99 5.48 -11.04
N PHE A 220 -20.12 4.52 -11.31
CA PHE A 220 -18.86 4.78 -11.98
C PHE A 220 -19.13 5.15 -13.43
N LEU A 221 -18.70 6.34 -13.84
CA LEU A 221 -18.84 6.83 -15.20
C LEU A 221 -17.47 6.83 -15.87
N LYS A 222 -17.39 6.16 -17.03
CA LYS A 222 -16.17 6.05 -17.83
C LYS A 222 -15.74 7.35 -18.55
N LYS A 223 -16.15 8.53 -18.07
CA LYS A 223 -15.78 9.82 -18.70
C LYS A 223 -14.65 10.48 -17.91
N SER A 224 -13.52 10.75 -18.58
CA SER A 224 -12.31 11.35 -17.98
C SER A 224 -12.58 12.63 -17.20
N THR A 225 -13.46 13.51 -17.69
CA THR A 225 -13.77 14.82 -17.09
C THR A 225 -14.42 14.77 -15.71
N MET A 226 -14.90 13.61 -15.25
CA MET A 226 -15.54 13.44 -13.94
C MET A 226 -14.75 12.55 -12.99
N LEU A 227 -13.58 12.05 -13.40
CA LEU A 227 -12.78 11.13 -12.58
C LEU A 227 -12.41 11.76 -11.25
N GLU A 228 -11.69 12.87 -11.25
CA GLU A 228 -11.23 13.53 -10.01
C GLU A 228 -12.36 13.86 -9.03
N LYS A 229 -13.57 14.12 -9.54
CA LYS A 229 -14.74 14.48 -8.72
C LYS A 229 -15.46 13.26 -8.15
N ARG A 230 -15.30 12.08 -8.75
CA ARG A 230 -16.06 10.87 -8.41
C ARG A 230 -15.20 9.73 -7.91
N THR A 231 -13.88 9.87 -8.00
CA THR A 231 -12.91 8.90 -7.51
C THR A 231 -12.05 9.51 -6.40
N VAL A 232 -11.22 8.68 -5.79
CA VAL A 232 -10.23 9.09 -4.80
C VAL A 232 -8.85 8.86 -5.42
N PRO A 233 -8.12 9.92 -5.80
CA PRO A 233 -6.75 9.78 -6.25
C PRO A 233 -5.89 9.11 -5.16
N LEU A 234 -5.08 8.12 -5.51
CA LEU A 234 -4.22 7.44 -4.55
C LEU A 234 -3.19 8.42 -3.93
N THR A 235 -2.76 9.43 -4.68
CA THR A 235 -1.91 10.53 -4.20
C THR A 235 -2.56 11.29 -3.03
N ARG A 236 -3.89 11.44 -3.02
CA ARG A 236 -4.62 12.03 -1.89
C ARG A 236 -4.43 11.19 -0.63
N LEU A 237 -4.52 9.86 -0.74
CA LEU A 237 -4.31 8.95 0.38
C LEU A 237 -2.85 8.99 0.86
N GLY A 238 -1.90 9.03 -0.07
CA GLY A 238 -0.48 9.10 0.25
C GLY A 238 -0.02 10.42 0.89
N ASN A 239 -0.77 11.50 0.72
CA ASN A 239 -0.46 12.80 1.33
C ASN A 239 -0.84 12.89 2.83
N ALA A 240 -1.63 11.95 3.34
CA ALA A 240 -2.11 11.98 4.71
C ALA A 240 -1.10 11.49 5.75
N PRO A 241 -0.43 10.32 5.61
CA PRO A 241 0.58 9.93 6.57
C PRO A 241 1.80 10.89 6.53
N ARG A 242 2.16 11.41 7.70
CA ARG A 242 3.20 12.43 7.93
C ARG A 242 4.13 12.04 9.10
N ALA A 243 4.36 10.74 9.28
CA ALA A 243 5.27 10.22 10.30
C ALA A 243 6.73 10.65 10.08
N SER A 244 7.49 10.69 11.18
CA SER A 244 8.84 11.27 11.22
C SER A 244 9.90 10.41 10.53
N HIS A 245 9.77 9.09 10.55
CA HIS A 245 10.77 8.17 9.98
C HIS A 245 10.33 7.59 8.64
N ALA A 246 9.10 7.04 8.55
CA ALA A 246 8.61 6.43 7.32
C ALA A 246 7.09 6.47 7.18
N ASN A 247 6.65 6.68 5.95
CA ASN A 247 5.25 6.60 5.53
C ASN A 247 5.17 5.49 4.46
N ILE A 248 4.33 4.48 4.66
CA ILE A 248 4.21 3.34 3.74
C ILE A 248 2.75 3.19 3.33
N ILE A 249 2.51 3.13 2.02
CA ILE A 249 1.20 2.93 1.43
C ILE A 249 1.16 1.55 0.78
N PHE A 250 0.23 0.71 1.20
CA PHE A 250 -0.06 -0.57 0.55
C PHE A 250 -1.37 -0.43 -0.23
N TYR A 251 -1.28 -0.40 -1.55
CA TYR A 251 -2.44 -0.35 -2.43
C TYR A 251 -2.78 -1.75 -2.96
N GLY A 252 -3.89 -2.31 -2.47
CA GLY A 252 -4.37 -3.64 -2.80
C GLY A 252 -5.23 -3.74 -4.07
N GLY A 253 -5.62 -2.63 -4.67
CA GLY A 253 -6.57 -2.60 -5.79
C GLY A 253 -5.95 -2.81 -7.17
N SER A 254 -6.81 -3.04 -8.16
CA SER A 254 -6.43 -3.07 -9.57
C SER A 254 -5.88 -1.72 -10.05
N ARG A 255 -5.09 -1.78 -11.12
CA ARG A 255 -4.52 -0.64 -11.85
C ARG A 255 -4.92 -0.68 -13.32
N GLU A 256 -6.10 -1.23 -13.63
CA GLU A 256 -6.56 -1.36 -15.01
C GLU A 256 -6.78 0.00 -15.68
N THR A 257 -6.44 0.09 -16.96
CA THR A 257 -6.75 1.27 -17.76
C THR A 257 -8.18 1.15 -18.29
N PRO A 258 -9.13 1.97 -17.80
CA PRO A 258 -10.57 1.78 -18.06
C PRO A 258 -11.02 2.24 -19.46
N PHE A 259 -10.13 2.90 -20.20
CA PHE A 259 -10.37 3.52 -21.50
C PHE A 259 -9.41 3.04 -22.59
N SER A 260 -8.74 1.90 -22.40
CA SER A 260 -7.98 1.31 -23.52
C SER A 260 -8.95 1.02 -24.66
N ASP A 261 -8.63 1.59 -25.83
CA ASP A 261 -9.52 1.77 -26.98
C ASP A 261 -10.28 0.50 -27.40
N ASP A 262 -11.58 0.67 -27.67
CA ASP A 262 -12.28 -0.03 -28.77
C ASP A 262 -12.03 0.77 -30.05
#